data_AF-A0A6I3ANQ9-F1
#
_entry.id   AF-A0A6I3ANQ9-F1
#
_cell.length_a   1.000
_cell.length_b   1.000
_cell.length_c   1.000
_cell.angle_alpha   90.00
_cell.angle_beta   90.00
_cell.angle_gamma   90.00
#
_symmetry.space_group_name_H-M   'P 1'
#
loop_
_entity.id
_entity.type
_entity.pdbx_description
1 polymer ?
#
loop_
_entity_poly.entity_id
_entity_poly.type
_entity_poly.pdbx_seq_one_letter_code
_entity_poly.pdbx_strand_id
1 'polypeptide(L)'
;ATDIANKVFEITAIEGVPLSDPSAVLFNASTTYVGAWMTELFGWIILTSLFAGGLAMQNSAARYFFAMGRAGVLPKALDRTNKAQAPWVATIVVSLFAVAITIIFIIFNLDPIVHMFFWFGAVAVLAIVLTEILVSISVIVYFRRTKEDTRPWNTLIAPILAIIGLAIGEYMLMSRFNLFSGTSAGEGGPWEMNTTGWILVLSPFVLFVVGLIVGATRKKSENYDAVHNFVS
;
A
#
# COMPACT_ATOMS: atom_id res chain seq x y z
N ALA A 1 -36.06 9.23 -4.81
CA ALA A 1 -34.68 8.72 -4.99
C ALA A 1 -33.88 9.54 -6.01
N THR A 2 -34.51 9.98 -7.11
CA THR A 2 -33.88 10.73 -8.21
C THR A 2 -33.31 12.09 -7.81
N ASP A 3 -33.95 12.80 -6.88
CA ASP A 3 -33.61 14.18 -6.53
C ASP A 3 -32.30 14.30 -5.72
N ILE A 4 -32.06 13.37 -4.79
CA ILE A 4 -30.82 13.32 -4.00
C ILE A 4 -29.64 12.90 -4.88
N ALA A 5 -29.85 11.93 -5.78
CA ALA A 5 -28.80 11.50 -6.71
C ALA A 5 -28.37 12.65 -7.63
N ASN A 6 -29.31 13.40 -8.21
CA ASN A 6 -29.04 14.58 -9.03
C ASN A 6 -28.26 15.65 -8.27
N LYS A 7 -28.63 15.91 -7.01
CA LYS A 7 -27.95 16.88 -6.16
C LYS A 7 -26.52 16.45 -5.81
N VAL A 8 -26.29 15.16 -5.59
CA VAL A 8 -24.95 14.61 -5.41
C VAL A 8 -24.13 14.77 -6.70
N PHE A 9 -24.71 14.51 -7.86
CA PHE A 9 -24.02 14.73 -9.14
C PHE A 9 -23.63 16.19 -9.35
N GLU A 10 -24.49 17.14 -8.99
CA GLU A 10 -24.16 18.58 -9.07
C GLU A 10 -23.05 18.99 -8.10
N ILE A 11 -23.13 18.53 -6.84
CA ILE A 11 -22.14 18.89 -5.80
C ILE A 11 -20.76 18.29 -6.09
N THR A 12 -20.72 17.12 -6.73
CA THR A 12 -19.47 16.37 -7.01
C THR A 12 -18.88 16.63 -8.38
N ALA A 13 -19.52 17.45 -9.22
CA ALA A 13 -19.06 17.72 -10.57
C ALA A 13 -17.98 18.79 -10.62
N ILE A 14 -16.89 18.48 -11.32
CA ILE A 14 -15.83 19.40 -11.73
C ILE A 14 -15.88 19.44 -13.26
N GLU A 15 -15.99 20.65 -13.83
CA GLU A 15 -16.06 20.88 -15.28
C GLU A 15 -17.17 20.08 -16.01
N GLY A 16 -18.26 19.75 -15.30
CA GLY A 16 -19.40 19.02 -15.86
C GLY A 16 -19.25 17.50 -15.91
N VAL A 17 -18.14 16.94 -15.38
CA VAL A 17 -17.97 15.49 -15.19
C VAL A 17 -18.59 15.10 -13.84
N PRO A 18 -19.68 14.30 -13.80
CA PRO A 18 -20.30 13.91 -12.53
C PRO A 18 -19.37 13.02 -11.69
N LEU A 19 -19.43 13.12 -10.36
CA LEU A 19 -18.64 12.31 -9.40
C LEU A 19 -17.11 12.50 -9.43
N SER A 20 -16.61 13.54 -10.08
CA SER A 20 -15.17 13.83 -10.14
C SER A 20 -14.56 14.24 -8.80
N ASP A 21 -15.34 14.83 -7.89
CA ASP A 21 -14.93 15.10 -6.50
C ASP A 21 -15.97 14.56 -5.51
N PRO A 22 -15.83 13.28 -5.09
CA PRO A 22 -16.71 12.69 -4.09
C PRO A 22 -16.60 13.36 -2.71
N SER A 23 -15.48 14.01 -2.41
CA SER A 23 -15.24 14.64 -1.10
C SER A 23 -16.07 15.91 -0.90
N ALA A 24 -16.45 16.57 -2.00
CA ALA A 24 -17.32 17.73 -2.01
C ALA A 24 -18.66 17.49 -1.31
N VAL A 25 -19.20 16.25 -1.34
CA VAL A 25 -20.44 15.90 -0.63
C VAL A 25 -20.31 16.15 0.87
N LEU A 26 -19.21 15.71 1.46
CA LEU A 26 -18.98 15.83 2.91
C LEU A 26 -18.80 17.29 3.32
N PHE A 27 -17.99 18.05 2.55
CA PHE A 27 -17.72 19.46 2.82
C PHE A 27 -18.96 20.34 2.61
N ASN A 28 -19.72 20.09 1.54
CA ASN A 28 -20.96 20.81 1.25
C ASN A 28 -22.05 20.52 2.30
N ALA A 29 -22.17 19.26 2.74
CA ALA A 29 -23.09 18.91 3.82
C ALA A 29 -22.72 19.60 5.13
N SER A 30 -21.43 19.65 5.49
CA SER A 30 -20.99 20.34 6.72
C SER A 30 -21.26 21.84 6.66
N THR A 31 -21.03 22.49 5.50
CA THR A 31 -21.38 23.91 5.34
C THR A 31 -22.89 24.13 5.42
N THR A 32 -23.69 23.29 4.76
CA THR A 32 -25.15 23.47 4.64
C THR A 32 -25.89 23.22 5.95
N TYR A 33 -25.47 22.21 6.74
CA TYR A 33 -26.18 21.81 7.95
C TYR A 33 -25.58 22.34 9.26
N VAL A 34 -24.30 22.76 9.26
CA VAL A 34 -23.61 23.21 10.49
C VAL A 34 -23.03 24.62 10.33
N GLY A 35 -22.40 24.90 9.20
CA GLY A 35 -21.79 26.18 8.88
C GLY A 35 -20.32 26.05 8.47
N ALA A 36 -19.79 27.11 7.85
CA ALA A 36 -18.46 27.10 7.20
C ALA A 36 -17.29 26.76 8.14
N TRP A 37 -17.38 27.11 9.43
CA TRP A 37 -16.33 26.83 10.42
C TRP A 37 -16.05 25.32 10.58
N MET A 38 -17.06 24.46 10.38
CA MET A 38 -16.90 23.01 10.47
C MET A 38 -16.12 22.47 9.27
N THR A 39 -16.36 23.02 8.08
CA THR A 39 -15.65 22.69 6.85
C THR A 39 -14.16 23.04 6.97
N GLU A 40 -13.83 24.21 7.53
CA GLU A 40 -12.45 24.62 7.81
C GLU A 40 -11.77 23.68 8.81
N LEU A 41 -12.46 23.32 9.89
CA LEU A 41 -11.95 22.39 10.90
C LEU A 41 -11.64 21.01 10.30
N PHE A 42 -12.55 20.48 9.46
CA PHE A 42 -12.30 19.23 8.73
C PHE A 42 -11.08 19.33 7.82
N GLY A 43 -10.89 20.46 7.13
CA GLY A 43 -9.68 20.73 6.36
C GLY A 43 -8.41 20.57 7.20
N TRP A 44 -8.35 21.20 8.37
CA TRP A 44 -7.19 21.09 9.27
C TRP A 44 -6.95 19.67 9.79
N ILE A 45 -8.01 18.96 10.17
CA ILE A 45 -7.91 17.57 10.66
C ILE A 45 -7.39 16.64 9.56
N ILE A 46 -7.90 16.79 8.33
CA ILE A 46 -7.47 15.99 7.18
C ILE A 46 -6.01 16.28 6.84
N LEU A 47 -5.62 17.56 6.77
CA LEU A 47 -4.23 17.95 6.47
C LEU A 47 -3.24 17.41 7.50
N THR A 48 -3.56 17.51 8.79
CA THR A 48 -2.70 17.01 9.87
C THR A 48 -2.62 15.48 9.89
N SER A 49 -3.73 14.78 9.64
CA SER A 49 -3.77 13.32 9.51
C SER A 49 -2.93 12.82 8.32
N LEU A 50 -3.08 13.45 7.15
CA LEU A 50 -2.30 13.10 5.95
C LEU A 50 -0.80 13.32 6.17
N PHE A 51 -0.43 14.44 6.80
CA PHE A 51 0.96 14.71 7.16
C PHE A 51 1.52 13.67 8.13
N ALA A 52 0.78 13.35 9.19
CA ALA A 52 1.18 12.33 10.17
C ALA A 52 1.34 10.95 9.52
N GLY A 53 0.39 10.55 8.66
CA GLY A 53 0.46 9.30 7.90
C GLY A 53 1.68 9.23 6.98
N GLY A 54 1.95 10.31 6.24
CA GLY A 54 3.14 10.40 5.37
C GLY A 54 4.45 10.26 6.15
N LEU A 55 4.58 10.95 7.28
CA LEU A 55 5.75 10.83 8.17
C LEU A 55 5.90 9.40 8.73
N ALA A 56 4.81 8.76 9.12
CA ALA A 56 4.84 7.39 9.62
C ALA A 56 5.32 6.40 8.54
N MET A 57 4.83 6.54 7.31
CA MET A 57 5.24 5.72 6.17
C MET A 57 6.72 5.92 5.83
N GLN A 58 7.21 7.17 5.82
CA GLN A 58 8.62 7.46 5.54
C GLN A 58 9.56 6.84 6.58
N ASN A 59 9.19 6.90 7.86
CA ASN A 59 9.95 6.28 8.94
C ASN A 59 9.92 4.75 8.86
N SER A 60 8.76 4.18 8.54
CA SER A 60 8.59 2.74 8.39
C SER A 60 9.42 2.20 7.23
N ALA A 61 9.30 2.81 6.04
CA ALA A 61 10.06 2.44 4.84
C ALA A 61 11.57 2.51 5.07
N ALA A 62 12.07 3.58 5.71
CA ALA A 62 13.49 3.71 6.04
C ALA A 62 13.99 2.57 6.95
N ARG A 63 13.18 2.14 7.94
CA ARG A 63 13.53 1.01 8.82
C ARG A 63 13.55 -0.32 8.08
N TYR A 64 12.64 -0.56 7.13
CA TYR A 64 12.66 -1.74 6.27
C TYR A 64 13.90 -1.77 5.37
N PHE A 65 14.25 -0.64 4.74
CA PHE A 65 15.45 -0.53 3.90
C PHE A 65 16.74 -0.71 4.71
N PHE A 66 16.80 -0.14 5.92
CA PHE A 66 17.88 -0.36 6.86
C PHE A 66 18.02 -1.84 7.24
N ALA A 67 16.92 -2.49 7.64
CA ALA A 67 16.92 -3.90 7.99
C ALA A 67 17.36 -4.80 6.83
N MET A 68 16.92 -4.50 5.60
CA MET A 68 17.36 -5.20 4.39
C MET A 68 18.83 -4.94 4.04
N GLY A 69 19.35 -3.73 4.30
CA GLY A 69 20.77 -3.41 4.17
C GLY A 69 21.63 -4.21 5.16
N ARG A 70 21.20 -4.29 6.42
CA ARG A 70 21.85 -5.07 7.49
C ARG A 70 21.82 -6.57 7.23
N ALA A 71 20.72 -7.08 6.67
CA ALA A 71 20.58 -8.47 6.26
C ALA A 71 21.38 -8.82 4.99
N GLY A 72 22.03 -7.84 4.33
CA GLY A 72 22.79 -8.06 3.11
C GLY A 72 21.94 -8.26 1.84
N VAL A 73 20.64 -7.95 1.90
CA VAL A 73 19.72 -7.98 0.75
C VAL A 73 19.92 -6.74 -0.12
N LEU A 74 20.06 -5.57 0.49
CA LEU A 74 20.33 -4.30 -0.19
C LEU A 74 21.78 -3.81 0.05
N PRO A 75 22.26 -2.76 -0.64
CA PRO A 75 23.61 -2.26 -0.45
C PRO A 75 23.93 -1.93 1.01
N LYS A 76 25.13 -2.32 1.48
CA LYS A 76 25.61 -2.09 2.86
C LYS A 76 25.57 -0.63 3.31
N ALA A 77 25.53 0.32 2.37
CA ALA A 77 25.39 1.74 2.69
C ALA A 77 24.08 2.06 3.44
N LEU A 78 23.02 1.26 3.25
CA LEU A 78 21.72 1.45 3.90
C LEU A 78 21.71 1.03 5.38
N ASP A 79 22.71 0.30 5.86
CA ASP A 79 22.88 -0.12 7.26
C ASP A 79 23.55 0.98 8.13
N ARG A 80 23.66 2.21 7.62
CA ARG A 80 24.30 3.32 8.36
C ARG A 80 23.28 4.08 9.20
N THR A 81 23.56 4.20 10.49
CA THR A 81 22.81 5.05 11.41
C THR A 81 23.56 6.33 11.76
N ASN A 82 22.84 7.35 12.24
CA ASN A 82 23.42 8.58 12.77
C ASN A 82 23.67 8.48 14.29
N LYS A 83 24.11 9.57 14.92
CA LYS A 83 24.37 9.62 16.38
C LYS A 83 23.16 9.24 17.24
N ALA A 84 21.94 9.49 16.76
CA ALA A 84 20.68 9.14 17.42
C ALA A 84 20.13 7.77 17.01
N GLN A 85 20.96 6.91 16.39
CA GLN A 85 20.58 5.59 15.88
C GLN A 85 19.50 5.60 14.77
N ALA A 86 19.25 6.75 14.14
CA ALA A 86 18.31 6.84 13.02
C ALA A 86 18.99 6.44 11.70
N PRO A 87 18.35 5.62 10.85
CA PRO A 87 18.92 5.14 9.58
C PRO A 87 18.89 6.21 8.48
N TRP A 88 19.76 7.21 8.62
CA TRP A 88 19.70 8.44 7.82
C TRP A 88 19.89 8.20 6.31
N VAL A 89 20.73 7.23 5.90
CA VAL A 89 20.92 6.91 4.47
C VAL A 89 19.65 6.34 3.88
N ALA A 90 18.99 5.42 4.59
CA ALA A 90 17.73 4.84 4.14
C ALA A 90 16.62 5.90 4.06
N THR A 91 16.55 6.82 5.02
CA THR A 91 15.61 7.95 4.99
C THR A 91 15.84 8.84 3.77
N ILE A 92 17.09 9.20 3.46
CA ILE A 92 17.41 10.01 2.26
C ILE A 92 17.00 9.28 0.99
N VAL A 93 17.27 7.98 0.88
CA VAL A 93 16.89 7.19 -0.30
C VAL A 93 15.37 7.17 -0.49
N VAL A 94 14.60 6.97 0.58
CA VAL A 94 13.13 7.01 0.52
C VAL A 94 12.64 8.40 0.10
N SER A 95 13.19 9.47 0.67
CA SER A 95 12.85 10.86 0.29
C SER A 95 13.18 11.15 -1.17
N LEU A 96 14.36 10.74 -1.63
CA LEU A 96 14.80 10.96 -3.00
C LEU A 96 13.91 10.19 -3.99
N PHE A 97 13.52 8.96 -3.65
CA PHE A 97 12.60 8.16 -4.44
C PHE A 97 11.22 8.81 -4.54
N ALA A 98 10.69 9.31 -3.41
CA ALA A 98 9.43 10.04 -3.40
C ALA A 98 9.48 11.31 -4.27
N VAL A 99 10.53 12.12 -4.12
CA VAL A 99 10.73 13.33 -4.94
C VAL A 99 10.89 13.00 -6.42
N ALA A 100 11.66 11.96 -6.76
CA ALA A 100 11.87 11.54 -8.13
C ALA A 100 10.55 11.10 -8.79
N ILE A 101 9.74 10.30 -8.11
CA ILE A 101 8.41 9.91 -8.60
C ILE A 101 7.54 11.15 -8.81
N THR A 102 7.47 12.06 -7.83
CA THR A 102 6.69 13.29 -7.97
C THR A 102 7.12 14.12 -9.18
N ILE A 103 8.44 14.29 -9.39
CA ILE A 103 8.97 15.03 -10.55
C ILE A 103 8.58 14.35 -11.86
N ILE A 104 8.67 13.02 -11.94
CA ILE A 104 8.25 12.26 -13.13
C ILE A 104 6.78 12.57 -13.45
N PHE A 105 5.88 12.47 -12.47
CA PHE A 105 4.45 12.74 -12.69
C PHE A 105 4.17 14.19 -13.12
N ILE A 106 4.91 15.16 -12.56
CA ILE A 106 4.83 16.57 -12.97
C ILE A 106 5.27 16.74 -14.43
N ILE A 107 6.39 16.13 -14.84
CA ILE A 107 6.89 16.24 -16.23
C ILE A 107 5.88 15.67 -17.23
N PHE A 108 5.19 14.58 -16.88
CA PHE A 108 4.19 13.96 -17.73
C PHE A 108 2.78 14.60 -17.62
N ASN A 109 2.61 15.67 -16.85
CA ASN A 109 1.32 16.33 -16.62
C ASN A 109 0.21 15.36 -16.16
N LEU A 110 0.59 14.36 -15.35
CA LEU A 110 -0.36 13.40 -14.81
C LEU A 110 -1.04 13.97 -13.55
N ASP A 111 -2.36 13.81 -13.47
CA ASP A 111 -3.11 14.22 -12.28
C ASP A 111 -2.59 13.46 -11.03
N PRO A 112 -2.11 14.16 -9.98
CA PRO A 112 -1.52 13.52 -8.80
C PRO A 112 -2.51 12.69 -7.99
N ILE A 113 -3.80 13.03 -8.00
CA ILE A 113 -4.82 12.30 -7.24
C ILE A 113 -5.17 11.02 -8.01
N VAL A 114 -5.53 11.16 -9.29
CA VAL A 114 -5.99 10.04 -10.11
C VAL A 114 -4.87 9.06 -10.42
N HIS A 115 -3.69 9.54 -10.80
CA HIS A 115 -2.62 8.69 -11.31
C HIS A 115 -1.57 8.36 -10.24
N MET A 116 -1.31 9.23 -9.27
CA MET A 116 -0.30 8.93 -8.24
C MET A 116 -0.97 8.27 -7.03
N PHE A 117 -1.91 8.97 -6.40
CA PHE A 117 -2.54 8.49 -5.16
C PHE A 117 -3.30 7.17 -5.36
N PHE A 118 -4.20 7.09 -6.34
CA PHE A 118 -4.96 5.85 -6.54
C PHE A 118 -4.12 4.69 -7.07
N TRP A 119 -3.16 4.91 -7.99
CA TRP A 119 -2.32 3.81 -8.48
C TRP A 119 -1.45 3.21 -7.38
N PHE A 120 -0.69 4.05 -6.67
CA PHE A 120 0.19 3.56 -5.60
C PHE A 120 -0.61 3.06 -4.39
N GLY A 121 -1.76 3.68 -4.08
CA GLY A 121 -2.69 3.19 -3.06
C GLY A 121 -3.25 1.81 -3.38
N ALA A 122 -3.68 1.58 -4.62
CA ALA A 122 -4.20 0.29 -5.05
C ALA A 122 -3.14 -0.81 -4.95
N VAL A 123 -1.94 -0.51 -5.47
CA VAL A 123 -0.79 -1.43 -5.43
C VAL A 123 -0.38 -1.72 -3.99
N ALA A 124 -0.40 -0.72 -3.11
CA ALA A 124 -0.10 -0.90 -1.70
C ALA A 124 -1.09 -1.86 -1.02
N VAL A 125 -2.39 -1.74 -1.30
CA VAL A 125 -3.40 -2.66 -0.75
C VAL A 125 -3.15 -4.09 -1.22
N LEU A 126 -2.96 -4.32 -2.52
CA LEU A 126 -2.63 -5.64 -3.07
C LEU A 126 -1.37 -6.23 -2.41
N ALA A 127 -0.32 -5.42 -2.28
CA ALA A 127 0.93 -5.85 -1.65
C ALA A 127 0.75 -6.21 -0.16
N ILE A 128 -0.06 -5.46 0.58
CA ILE A 128 -0.35 -5.73 1.99
C ILE A 128 -1.17 -7.01 2.14
N VAL A 129 -2.24 -7.19 1.37
CA VAL A 129 -3.08 -8.39 1.43
C VAL A 129 -2.28 -9.63 1.04
N LEU A 130 -1.45 -9.55 0.00
CA LEU A 130 -0.50 -10.61 -0.35
C LEU A 130 0.45 -10.93 0.82
N THR A 131 0.97 -9.90 1.49
CA THR A 131 1.84 -10.07 2.66
C THR A 131 1.09 -10.74 3.83
N GLU A 132 -0.15 -10.37 4.09
CA GLU A 132 -0.99 -10.98 5.14
C GLU A 132 -1.28 -12.47 4.86
N ILE A 133 -1.50 -12.83 3.60
CA ILE A 133 -1.62 -14.24 3.17
C ILE A 133 -0.31 -14.98 3.47
N LEU A 134 0.84 -14.41 3.08
CA LEU A 134 2.16 -15.01 3.33
C LEU A 134 2.47 -15.13 4.82
N VAL A 135 2.07 -14.16 5.64
CA VAL A 135 2.20 -14.21 7.11
C VAL A 135 1.34 -15.33 7.67
N SER A 136 0.10 -15.49 7.20
CA SER A 136 -0.80 -16.55 7.62
C SER A 136 -0.24 -17.95 7.29
N ILE A 137 0.35 -18.10 6.08
CA ILE A 137 1.08 -19.33 5.71
C ILE A 137 2.29 -19.54 6.62
N SER A 138 3.04 -18.47 6.91
CA SER A 138 4.23 -18.54 7.76
C SER A 138 3.90 -18.98 9.19
N VAL A 139 2.76 -18.53 9.74
CA VAL A 139 2.26 -18.98 11.05
C VAL A 139 2.02 -20.48 11.06
N ILE A 140 1.34 -21.02 10.04
CA ILE A 140 1.10 -22.48 9.93
C ILE A 140 2.43 -23.23 9.85
N VAL A 141 3.36 -22.77 9.01
CA VAL A 141 4.67 -23.42 8.83
C VAL A 141 5.50 -23.36 10.11
N TYR A 142 5.49 -22.24 10.81
CA TYR A 142 6.20 -22.04 12.07
C TYR A 142 5.72 -23.01 13.14
N PHE A 143 4.42 -23.01 13.47
CA PHE A 143 3.89 -23.87 14.52
C PHE A 143 3.96 -25.37 14.19
N ARG A 144 3.87 -25.75 12.90
CA ARG A 144 4.10 -27.14 12.49
C ARG A 144 5.55 -27.60 12.67
N ARG A 145 6.52 -26.68 12.60
CA ARG A 145 7.94 -26.98 12.78
C ARG A 145 8.35 -26.97 14.25
N THR A 146 7.95 -25.95 14.99
CA THR A 146 8.38 -25.75 16.39
C THR A 146 7.54 -26.56 17.38
N LYS A 147 6.27 -26.84 17.07
CA LYS A 147 5.31 -27.54 17.94
C LYS A 147 5.11 -26.88 19.32
N GLU A 148 5.45 -25.60 19.44
CA GLU A 148 5.32 -24.81 20.69
C GLU A 148 3.87 -24.63 21.13
N ASP A 149 2.94 -24.55 20.16
CA ASP A 149 1.51 -24.58 20.40
C ASP A 149 0.87 -25.67 19.51
N THR A 150 -0.08 -26.41 20.08
CA THR A 150 -0.77 -27.53 19.43
C THR A 150 -2.26 -27.29 19.27
N ARG A 151 -2.79 -26.14 19.73
CA ARG A 151 -4.21 -25.81 19.61
C ARG A 151 -4.58 -25.64 18.13
N PRO A 152 -5.46 -26.49 17.57
CA PRO A 152 -5.72 -26.50 16.12
C PRO A 152 -6.43 -25.23 15.66
N TRP A 153 -7.20 -24.58 16.54
CA TRP A 153 -7.88 -23.32 16.22
C TRP A 153 -6.88 -22.21 15.86
N ASN A 154 -5.91 -21.96 16.75
CA ASN A 154 -4.93 -20.88 16.61
C ASN A 154 -3.86 -21.18 15.57
N THR A 155 -3.46 -22.45 15.43
CA THR A 155 -2.32 -22.84 14.60
C THR A 155 -2.69 -23.22 13.17
N LEU A 156 -3.95 -23.58 12.91
CA LEU A 156 -4.37 -24.11 11.61
C LEU A 156 -5.68 -23.51 11.12
N ILE A 157 -6.77 -23.59 11.91
CA ILE A 157 -8.11 -23.22 11.44
C ILE A 157 -8.19 -21.71 11.18
N ALA A 158 -7.82 -20.88 12.16
CA ALA A 158 -7.89 -19.42 12.02
C ALA A 158 -6.98 -18.89 10.90
N PRO A 159 -5.70 -19.33 10.77
CA PRO A 159 -4.87 -18.95 9.63
C PRO A 159 -5.42 -19.40 8.27
N ILE A 160 -5.99 -20.61 8.16
CA ILE A 160 -6.60 -21.08 6.90
C ILE A 160 -7.81 -20.24 6.51
N LEU A 161 -8.68 -19.93 7.48
CA LEU A 161 -9.83 -19.07 7.23
C LEU A 161 -9.39 -17.67 6.78
N ALA A 162 -8.34 -17.12 7.39
CA ALA A 162 -7.74 -15.86 6.96
C ALA A 162 -7.21 -15.94 5.52
N ILE A 163 -6.46 -16.99 5.16
CA ILE A 163 -5.96 -17.21 3.80
C ILE A 163 -7.10 -17.25 2.79
N ILE A 164 -8.17 -18.00 3.07
CA ILE A 164 -9.31 -18.12 2.14
C ILE A 164 -10.00 -16.75 1.98
N GLY A 165 -10.31 -16.06 3.07
CA GLY A 165 -10.98 -14.76 3.02
C GLY A 165 -10.15 -13.70 2.30
N LEU A 166 -8.86 -13.61 2.62
CA LEU A 166 -7.93 -12.67 1.99
C LEU A 166 -7.70 -13.01 0.52
N ALA A 167 -7.58 -14.28 0.15
CA ALA A 167 -7.42 -14.67 -1.26
C ALA A 167 -8.66 -14.36 -2.10
N ILE A 168 -9.87 -14.52 -1.54
CA ILE A 168 -11.11 -14.12 -2.21
C ILE A 168 -11.14 -12.58 -2.35
N GLY A 169 -10.81 -11.85 -1.29
CA GLY A 169 -10.75 -10.38 -1.32
C GLY A 169 -9.74 -9.87 -2.35
N GLU A 170 -8.55 -10.44 -2.39
CA GLU A 170 -7.50 -10.14 -3.36
C GLU A 170 -7.98 -10.41 -4.79
N TYR A 171 -8.60 -11.57 -5.04
CA TYR A 171 -9.17 -11.89 -6.35
C TYR A 171 -10.23 -10.86 -6.78
N MET A 172 -11.14 -10.49 -5.88
CA MET A 172 -12.17 -9.49 -6.18
C MET A 172 -11.55 -8.11 -6.47
N LEU A 173 -10.57 -7.70 -5.67
CA LEU A 173 -9.84 -6.44 -5.86
C LEU A 173 -9.12 -6.41 -7.21
N MET A 174 -8.39 -7.47 -7.56
CA MET A 174 -7.72 -7.58 -8.85
C MET A 174 -8.71 -7.57 -10.02
N SER A 175 -9.85 -8.26 -9.89
CA SER A 175 -10.87 -8.32 -10.94
C SER A 175 -11.49 -6.96 -11.26
N ARG A 176 -11.56 -6.04 -10.27
CA ARG A 176 -12.14 -4.69 -10.42
C ARG A 176 -11.11 -3.58 -10.27
N PHE A 177 -9.82 -3.91 -10.41
CA PHE A 177 -8.74 -2.94 -10.27
C PHE A 177 -8.84 -1.80 -11.29
N ASN A 178 -9.38 -2.08 -12.49
CA ASN A 178 -9.60 -1.09 -13.54
C ASN A 178 -10.44 0.10 -13.07
N LEU A 179 -11.51 -0.15 -12.31
CA LEU A 179 -12.38 0.89 -11.77
C LEU A 179 -11.70 1.69 -10.67
N PHE A 180 -10.92 1.00 -9.82
CA PHE A 180 -10.23 1.64 -8.71
C PHE A 180 -9.06 2.52 -9.15
N SER A 181 -8.32 2.10 -10.17
CA SER A 181 -7.14 2.79 -10.69
C SER A 181 -7.42 3.69 -11.91
N GLY A 182 -8.66 3.75 -12.39
CA GLY A 182 -9.02 4.48 -13.61
C GLY A 182 -8.32 3.95 -14.87
N THR A 183 -7.96 2.66 -14.89
CA THR A 183 -7.20 2.02 -15.98
C THR A 183 -8.05 1.12 -16.86
N SER A 184 -9.37 1.36 -16.95
CA SER A 184 -10.25 0.54 -17.79
C SER A 184 -9.89 0.64 -19.28
N ALA A 185 -9.89 -0.51 -19.95
CA ALA A 185 -9.67 -0.59 -21.41
C ALA A 185 -10.98 -0.48 -22.23
N GLY A 186 -12.13 -0.47 -21.55
CA GLY A 186 -13.46 -0.50 -22.15
C GLY A 186 -14.53 -0.08 -21.14
N GLU A 187 -15.69 -0.75 -21.14
CA GLU A 187 -16.85 -0.42 -20.29
C GLU A 187 -16.63 -0.66 -18.78
N GLY A 188 -15.50 -1.25 -18.40
CA GLY A 188 -15.15 -1.49 -17.00
C GLY A 188 -15.62 -2.85 -16.50
N GLY A 189 -15.70 -3.84 -17.40
CA GLY A 189 -15.94 -5.24 -17.04
C GLY A 189 -14.83 -5.83 -16.15
N PRO A 190 -15.06 -6.97 -15.48
CA PRO A 190 -14.02 -7.63 -14.71
C PRO A 190 -12.80 -7.94 -15.58
N TRP A 191 -11.60 -7.67 -15.08
CA TRP A 191 -10.31 -7.90 -15.77
C TRP A 191 -10.07 -7.06 -17.03
N GLU A 192 -10.96 -6.12 -17.36
CA GLU A 192 -10.80 -5.22 -18.50
C GLU A 192 -9.92 -4.02 -18.14
N MET A 193 -8.61 -4.24 -18.07
CA MET A 193 -7.61 -3.21 -17.76
C MET A 193 -6.66 -2.98 -18.93
N ASN A 194 -6.22 -1.74 -19.09
CA ASN A 194 -5.22 -1.34 -20.07
C ASN A 194 -3.82 -1.87 -19.66
N THR A 195 -2.81 -1.66 -20.50
CA THR A 195 -1.44 -2.14 -20.23
C THR A 195 -0.90 -1.62 -18.89
N THR A 196 -1.16 -0.36 -18.55
CA THR A 196 -0.74 0.23 -17.26
C THR A 196 -1.41 -0.46 -16.08
N GLY A 197 -2.71 -0.73 -16.16
CA GLY A 197 -3.45 -1.48 -15.13
C GLY A 197 -2.85 -2.85 -14.87
N TRP A 198 -2.51 -3.60 -15.92
CA TRP A 198 -1.84 -4.90 -15.77
C TRP A 198 -0.47 -4.79 -15.13
N ILE A 199 0.33 -3.79 -15.50
CA ILE A 199 1.65 -3.55 -14.88
C ILE A 199 1.49 -3.28 -13.39
N LEU A 200 0.53 -2.44 -13.00
CA LEU A 200 0.30 -2.08 -11.61
C LEU A 200 -0.20 -3.29 -10.80
N VAL A 201 -1.22 -4.00 -11.27
CA VAL A 201 -1.80 -5.18 -10.61
C VAL A 201 -0.77 -6.29 -10.38
N LEU A 202 0.07 -6.55 -11.38
CA LEU A 202 1.05 -7.63 -11.29
C LEU A 202 2.30 -7.23 -10.52
N SER A 203 2.53 -5.93 -10.29
CA SER A 203 3.77 -5.45 -9.66
C SER A 203 4.09 -6.08 -8.30
N PRO A 204 3.15 -6.28 -7.35
CA PRO A 204 3.47 -6.92 -6.07
C PRO A 204 3.88 -8.38 -6.24
N PHE A 205 3.23 -9.10 -7.15
CA PHE A 205 3.50 -10.52 -7.44
C PHE A 205 4.86 -10.69 -8.13
N VAL A 206 5.18 -9.81 -9.08
CA VAL A 206 6.49 -9.79 -9.73
C VAL A 206 7.58 -9.50 -8.71
N LEU A 207 7.40 -8.50 -7.84
CA LEU A 207 8.35 -8.19 -6.77
C LEU A 207 8.51 -9.36 -5.78
N PHE A 208 7.42 -10.06 -5.45
CA PHE A 208 7.47 -11.27 -4.64
C PHE A 208 8.30 -12.38 -5.30
N VAL A 209 8.07 -12.66 -6.57
CA VAL A 209 8.83 -13.68 -7.33
C VAL A 209 10.31 -13.29 -7.43
N VAL A 210 10.61 -12.02 -7.73
CA VAL A 210 11.99 -11.50 -7.74
C VAL A 210 12.62 -11.68 -6.35
N GLY A 211 11.89 -11.36 -5.28
CA GLY A 211 12.32 -11.58 -3.90
C GLY A 211 12.65 -13.05 -3.61
N LEU A 212 11.82 -13.98 -4.06
CA LEU A 212 12.08 -15.42 -3.93
C LEU A 212 13.34 -15.86 -4.69
N ILE A 213 13.54 -15.37 -5.91
CA ILE A 213 14.72 -15.69 -6.74
C ILE A 213 16.00 -15.14 -6.09
N VAL A 214 15.97 -13.88 -5.64
CA VAL A 214 17.12 -13.25 -4.94
C VAL A 214 17.41 -13.98 -3.63
N GLY A 215 16.38 -14.33 -2.86
CA GLY A 215 16.55 -15.12 -1.62
C GLY A 215 17.13 -16.51 -1.88
N ALA A 216 16.67 -17.22 -2.91
CA ALA A 216 17.18 -18.54 -3.26
C ALA A 216 18.65 -18.51 -3.71
N THR A 217 19.06 -17.49 -4.46
CA THR A 217 20.43 -17.34 -4.96
C THR A 217 21.42 -16.90 -3.88
N ARG A 218 20.97 -16.12 -2.89
CA ARG A 218 21.81 -15.61 -1.79
C ARG A 218 21.85 -16.48 -0.54
N LYS A 219 21.08 -17.57 -0.49
CA LYS A 219 21.05 -18.53 0.63
C LYS A 219 22.41 -19.13 1.03
N LYS A 220 23.43 -19.05 0.15
CA LYS A 220 24.82 -19.44 0.43
C LYS A 220 25.68 -18.37 1.10
N SER A 221 25.25 -17.10 1.12
CA SER A 221 26.00 -15.96 1.69
C SER A 221 25.30 -15.29 2.88
N GLU A 222 24.11 -15.74 3.27
CA GLU A 222 23.48 -15.27 4.50
C GLU A 222 24.29 -15.77 5.70
N ASN A 223 24.88 -14.83 6.45
CA ASN A 223 25.55 -15.12 7.72
C ASN A 223 24.52 -15.78 8.64
N TYR A 224 24.66 -17.08 8.89
CA TYR A 224 23.85 -17.85 9.83
C TYR A 224 23.77 -17.17 11.21
N ASP A 225 24.82 -16.43 11.59
CA ASP A 225 24.92 -15.65 12.83
C ASP A 225 23.93 -14.47 12.91
N ALA A 226 23.54 -13.88 11.77
CA ALA A 226 22.62 -12.76 11.76
C ALA A 226 21.18 -13.21 12.13
N VAL A 227 20.77 -14.40 11.68
CA VAL A 227 19.46 -14.99 12.00
C VAL A 227 19.42 -15.46 13.46
N HIS A 228 20.53 -16.01 13.98
CA HIS A 228 20.63 -16.45 15.37
C HIS A 228 20.54 -15.27 16.36
N ASN A 229 21.10 -14.11 16.04
CA ASN A 229 21.05 -12.90 16.88
C ASN A 229 19.67 -12.22 16.96
N PHE A 230 18.66 -12.65 16.16
CA PHE A 230 17.28 -12.16 16.33
C PHE A 230 16.48 -12.99 17.34
N VAL A 231 16.96 -14.17 17.73
CA VAL A 231 16.24 -15.14 18.57
C VAL A 231 16.87 -15.25 19.97
N SER A 232 18.10 -14.77 20.16
CA SER A 232 18.76 -14.60 21.47
C SER A 232 18.56 -13.20 22.02
#